data_AF-A0AAJ7SDS3-F1
#
_entry.id   AF-A0AAJ7SDS3-F1
#
_cell.length_a   1.000
_cell.length_b   1.000
_cell.length_c   1.000
_cell.angle_alpha   90.00
_cell.angle_beta   90.00
_cell.angle_gamma   90.00
#
_symmetry.space_group_name_H-M   'P 1'
#
loop_
_entity.id
_entity.type
_entity.pdbx_description
1 polymer ?
#
loop_
_entity_poly.entity_id
_entity_poly.type
_entity_poly.pdbx_seq_one_letter_code
_entity_poly.pdbx_strand_id
1 'polypeptide(L)'
;MRSVLALCITEAAILLCVLNRVHGINEADTEWTSDAQMIAIDALAKKYPRIVTKESETDIYRHSTSSVLERLAHSFSFIIKPDKKDANHTYRCDTIVSRYRGQVYSFIFGEPTCYQVECKDEEVAPRKPLEKICRKI
;
A
#
# COMPACT_ATOMS: atom_id res chain seq x y z
N MET A 1 -54.66 5.63 -38.00
CA MET A 1 -53.66 6.71 -37.91
C MET A 1 -52.42 6.15 -37.26
N ARG A 2 -51.29 6.17 -37.97
CA ARG A 2 -49.96 5.85 -37.42
C ARG A 2 -49.48 7.08 -36.65
N SER A 3 -49.05 6.92 -35.41
CA SER A 3 -48.09 7.82 -34.79
C SER A 3 -47.00 6.97 -34.16
N VAL A 4 -45.91 6.87 -34.90
CA VAL A 4 -44.58 6.48 -34.45
C VAL A 4 -43.87 7.78 -34.05
N LEU A 5 -43.40 7.88 -32.81
CA LEU A 5 -42.29 8.73 -32.37
C LEU A 5 -42.00 8.30 -30.93
N ALA A 6 -40.93 7.53 -30.73
CA ALA A 6 -39.63 8.08 -30.30
C ALA A 6 -39.60 8.24 -28.77
N LEU A 7 -38.57 7.88 -28.02
CA LEU A 7 -37.21 7.54 -28.33
C LEU A 7 -36.64 6.87 -27.07
N CYS A 8 -35.66 6.00 -27.27
CA CYS A 8 -34.88 5.26 -26.28
C CYS A 8 -34.40 6.14 -25.10
N ILE A 9 -34.80 5.81 -23.87
CA ILE A 9 -34.12 6.27 -22.65
C ILE A 9 -34.06 5.13 -21.63
N THR A 10 -33.34 4.05 -21.95
CA THR A 10 -33.00 3.02 -20.96
C THR A 10 -31.56 2.50 -21.07
N GLU A 11 -30.69 3.16 -21.84
CA GLU A 11 -29.27 2.78 -21.92
C GLU A 11 -28.34 3.78 -21.22
N ALA A 12 -28.69 5.07 -21.18
CA ALA A 12 -27.89 6.09 -20.49
C ALA A 12 -27.90 5.94 -18.95
N ALA A 13 -28.99 5.43 -18.37
CA ALA A 13 -29.10 5.20 -16.93
C ALA A 13 -28.24 4.01 -16.46
N ILE A 14 -28.01 3.02 -17.34
CA ILE A 14 -27.16 1.87 -17.03
C ILE A 14 -25.69 2.30 -17.06
N LEU A 15 -25.29 3.18 -17.97
CA LEU A 15 -23.92 3.67 -18.07
C LEU A 15 -23.49 4.50 -16.83
N LEU A 16 -24.42 5.26 -16.23
CA LEU A 16 -24.16 6.01 -14.98
C LEU A 16 -24.04 5.10 -13.74
N CYS A 17 -24.79 4.00 -13.67
CA CYS A 17 -24.63 3.00 -12.60
C CYS A 17 -23.33 2.19 -12.75
N VAL A 18 -22.86 1.95 -13.97
CA VAL A 18 -21.57 1.28 -14.21
C VAL A 18 -20.40 2.21 -13.90
N LEU A 19 -20.51 3.50 -14.20
CA LEU A 19 -19.47 4.49 -13.87
C LEU A 19 -19.37 4.77 -12.35
N ASN A 20 -20.48 4.76 -11.62
CA ASN A 20 -20.44 4.83 -10.15
C ASN A 20 -19.85 3.57 -9.50
N ARG A 21 -19.78 2.43 -10.19
CA ARG A 21 -19.06 1.24 -9.70
C ARG A 21 -17.54 1.31 -9.86
N VAL A 22 -17.03 2.23 -10.69
CA VAL A 22 -15.59 2.52 -10.77
C VAL A 22 -15.15 3.48 -9.65
N HIS A 23 -16.10 4.18 -9.01
CA HIS A 23 -15.85 5.04 -7.85
C HIS A 23 -15.94 4.33 -6.49
N GLY A 24 -16.24 3.02 -6.46
CA GLY A 24 -16.27 2.21 -5.24
C GLY A 24 -14.90 1.85 -4.64
N ILE A 25 -13.84 2.56 -5.05
CA ILE A 25 -12.46 2.37 -4.60
C ILE A 25 -12.18 3.12 -3.28
N ASN A 26 -13.04 4.03 -2.82
CA ASN A 26 -12.58 5.10 -1.91
C ASN A 26 -12.91 5.00 -0.41
N GLU A 27 -13.64 3.99 0.07
CA GLU A 27 -13.87 3.84 1.53
C GLU A 27 -13.47 2.47 2.05
N ALA A 28 -13.84 1.40 1.34
CA ALA A 28 -13.45 0.05 1.72
C ALA A 28 -11.92 -0.12 1.72
N ASP A 29 -11.20 0.41 0.71
CA ASP A 29 -9.73 0.29 0.64
C ASP A 29 -9.02 1.08 1.75
N THR A 30 -9.58 2.21 2.16
CA THR A 30 -9.03 3.05 3.23
C THR A 30 -9.21 2.38 4.61
N GLU A 31 -10.34 1.70 4.81
CA GLU A 31 -10.68 1.04 6.09
C GLU A 31 -9.70 -0.08 6.43
N TRP A 32 -9.34 -0.95 5.47
CA TRP A 32 -8.44 -2.08 5.76
C TRP A 32 -6.95 -1.74 5.57
N THR A 33 -6.61 -0.54 5.12
CA THR A 33 -5.20 -0.11 5.02
C THR A 33 -4.52 -0.12 6.38
N SER A 34 -5.21 0.35 7.44
CA SER A 34 -4.67 0.35 8.81
C SER A 34 -4.46 -1.07 9.34
N ASP A 35 -5.44 -1.95 9.15
CA ASP A 35 -5.34 -3.36 9.53
C ASP A 35 -4.19 -4.06 8.79
N ALA A 36 -4.08 -3.81 7.49
CA ALA A 36 -3.01 -4.35 6.67
C ALA A 36 -1.64 -3.83 7.10
N GLN A 37 -1.54 -2.55 7.48
CA GLN A 37 -0.31 -1.98 8.02
C GLN A 37 0.09 -2.65 9.35
N MET A 38 -0.87 -2.90 10.25
CA MET A 38 -0.60 -3.63 11.50
C MET A 38 -0.12 -5.06 11.22
N ILE A 39 -0.78 -5.77 10.32
CA ILE A 39 -0.39 -7.14 9.91
C ILE A 39 1.02 -7.15 9.28
N ALA A 40 1.33 -6.12 8.49
CA ALA A 40 2.64 -5.93 7.88
C ALA A 40 3.75 -5.75 8.93
N ILE A 41 3.53 -4.88 9.92
CA ILE A 41 4.48 -4.64 11.02
C ILE A 41 4.67 -5.92 11.85
N ASP A 42 3.57 -6.60 12.19
CA ASP A 42 3.62 -7.86 12.96
C ASP A 42 4.40 -8.95 12.23
N ALA A 43 4.19 -9.09 10.92
CA ALA A 43 4.92 -10.07 10.13
C ALA A 43 6.42 -9.74 10.03
N LEU A 44 6.77 -8.47 9.89
CA LEU A 44 8.16 -8.01 9.90
C LEU A 44 8.83 -8.27 11.25
N ALA A 45 8.16 -7.93 12.36
CA ALA A 45 8.68 -8.18 13.71
C ALA A 45 8.87 -9.68 14.00
N LYS A 46 7.97 -10.54 13.49
CA LYS A 46 8.10 -12.01 13.62
C LYS A 46 9.31 -12.55 12.85
N LYS A 47 9.55 -12.06 11.62
CA LYS A 47 10.64 -12.56 10.76
C LYS A 47 12.00 -11.95 11.11
N TYR A 48 12.04 -10.67 11.48
CA TYR A 48 13.25 -9.91 11.78
C TYR A 48 13.25 -9.33 13.20
N PRO A 49 13.10 -10.15 14.26
CA PRO A 49 12.91 -9.68 15.64
C PRO A 49 14.10 -8.91 16.23
N ARG A 50 15.27 -8.98 15.59
CA ARG A 50 16.47 -8.21 15.98
C ARG A 50 16.53 -6.82 15.34
N ILE A 51 15.85 -6.64 14.19
CA ILE A 51 15.85 -5.40 13.41
C ILE A 51 14.58 -4.60 13.72
N VAL A 52 13.44 -5.28 13.80
CA VAL A 52 12.12 -4.71 13.98
C VAL A 52 11.63 -5.03 15.38
N THR A 53 11.94 -4.14 16.31
CA THR A 53 11.52 -4.21 17.71
C THR A 53 10.41 -3.19 18.00
N LYS A 54 9.78 -3.28 19.18
CA LYS A 54 8.76 -2.29 19.59
C LYS A 54 9.33 -0.88 19.77
N GLU A 55 10.62 -0.79 20.05
CA GLU A 55 11.36 0.45 20.24
C GLU A 55 11.92 1.02 18.93
N SER A 56 11.80 0.29 17.81
CA SER A 56 12.35 0.72 16.54
C SER A 56 11.53 1.86 15.95
N GLU A 57 12.21 2.97 15.63
CA GLU A 57 11.58 4.12 14.98
C GLU A 57 11.33 3.81 13.50
N THR A 58 10.13 4.16 13.02
CA THR A 58 9.73 3.97 11.62
C THR A 58 9.50 5.33 10.96
N ASP A 59 10.33 5.64 9.98
CA ASP A 59 10.53 7.02 9.51
C ASP A 59 9.87 7.31 8.15
N ILE A 60 9.68 6.28 7.32
CA ILE A 60 9.04 6.39 6.01
C ILE A 60 8.14 5.17 5.83
N TYR A 61 6.85 5.43 5.65
CA TYR A 61 5.84 4.44 5.30
C TYR A 61 5.30 4.78 3.91
N ARG A 62 5.45 3.88 2.95
CA ARG A 62 4.86 4.02 1.60
C ARG A 62 3.89 2.89 1.34
N HIS A 63 2.73 3.25 0.81
CA HIS A 63 1.67 2.34 0.41
C HIS A 63 1.34 2.55 -1.07
N SER A 64 1.19 1.48 -1.85
CA SER A 64 0.70 1.58 -3.23
C SER A 64 -0.21 0.41 -3.60
N THR A 65 -1.31 0.69 -4.31
CA THR A 65 -2.28 -0.32 -4.76
C THR A 65 -2.79 -0.06 -6.18
N SER A 66 -2.67 -1.05 -7.07
CA SER A 66 -3.79 -1.50 -7.91
C SER A 66 -3.61 -2.98 -8.24
N SER A 67 -4.68 -3.77 -8.08
CA SER A 67 -4.66 -5.23 -8.24
C SER A 67 -5.39 -5.67 -9.51
N VAL A 68 -4.79 -6.59 -10.26
CA VAL A 68 -5.27 -7.14 -11.53
C VAL A 68 -6.20 -8.36 -11.32
N LEU A 69 -6.31 -8.85 -10.08
CA LEU A 69 -7.03 -10.08 -9.75
C LEU A 69 -8.06 -9.80 -8.65
N GLU A 70 -9.01 -10.71 -8.44
CA GLU A 70 -10.08 -10.65 -7.41
C GLU A 70 -9.60 -10.52 -5.94
N ARG A 71 -8.35 -10.14 -5.72
CA ARG A 71 -7.65 -9.92 -4.46
C ARG A 71 -7.31 -8.44 -4.33
N LEU A 72 -7.60 -7.82 -3.19
CA LEU A 72 -7.08 -6.50 -2.87
C LEU A 72 -5.68 -6.68 -2.25
N ALA A 73 -4.73 -5.82 -2.60
CA ALA A 73 -3.35 -5.97 -2.15
C ALA A 73 -2.71 -4.62 -1.84
N HIS A 74 -2.03 -4.53 -0.71
CA HIS A 74 -1.32 -3.35 -0.26
C HIS A 74 0.16 -3.67 -0.13
N SER A 75 1.00 -2.93 -0.86
CA SER A 75 2.45 -3.01 -0.71
C SER A 75 2.90 -1.95 0.27
N PHE A 76 3.62 -2.36 1.32
CA PHE A 76 4.17 -1.47 2.34
C PHE A 76 5.69 -1.47 2.31
N SER A 77 6.27 -0.28 2.40
CA SER A 77 7.70 -0.07 2.60
C SER A 77 7.93 0.75 3.86
N PHE A 78 8.74 0.22 4.79
CA PHE A 78 9.11 0.84 6.05
C PHE A 78 10.61 1.14 6.08
N ILE A 79 10.99 2.33 6.52
CA ILE A 79 12.37 2.64 6.90
C ILE A 79 12.49 2.54 8.40
N ILE A 80 13.30 1.59 8.87
CA ILE A 80 13.43 1.21 10.27
C ILE A 80 14.81 1.63 10.79
N LYS A 81 14.80 2.34 11.92
CA LYS A 81 15.98 2.75 12.68
C LYS A 81 15.96 2.05 14.04
N PRO A 82 16.90 1.11 14.32
CA PRO A 82 16.98 0.43 15.61
C PRO A 82 17.38 1.40 16.72
N ASP A 83 16.81 1.27 17.92
CA ASP A 83 17.20 2.10 19.07
C ASP A 83 18.55 1.64 19.67
N LYS A 84 19.45 2.61 19.85
CA LYS A 84 20.72 2.65 20.60
C LYS A 84 21.83 1.60 20.38
N LYS A 85 21.56 0.35 20.00
CA LYS A 85 22.62 -0.67 19.86
C LYS A 85 23.12 -0.87 18.42
N ASP A 86 22.25 -0.66 17.44
CA ASP A 86 22.57 -0.74 16.00
C ASP A 86 22.25 0.57 15.28
N ALA A 87 22.32 1.71 16.00
CA ALA A 87 21.95 3.05 15.52
C ALA A 87 22.72 3.50 14.26
N ASN A 88 23.82 2.82 13.92
CA ASN A 88 24.61 3.09 12.72
C ASN A 88 23.97 2.51 11.45
N HIS A 89 22.96 1.65 11.56
CA HIS A 89 22.36 0.97 10.43
C HIS A 89 20.90 1.35 10.26
N THR A 90 20.53 1.77 9.05
CA THR A 90 19.14 1.97 8.65
C THR A 90 18.72 0.80 7.77
N TYR A 91 17.49 0.33 7.93
CA TYR A 91 16.94 -0.78 7.16
C TYR A 91 15.72 -0.34 6.37
N ARG A 92 15.56 -0.87 5.16
CA ARG A 92 14.30 -0.84 4.44
C ARG A 92 13.67 -2.21 4.51
N CYS A 93 12.42 -2.24 4.95
CA CYS A 93 11.63 -3.44 5.09
C CYS A 93 10.38 -3.33 4.20
N ASP A 94 10.25 -4.25 3.26
CA ASP A 94 9.16 -4.30 2.29
C ASP A 94 8.28 -5.54 2.59
N THR A 95 6.96 -5.37 2.49
CA THR A 95 5.99 -6.46 2.69
C THR A 95 4.70 -6.18 1.94
N ILE A 96 4.03 -7.23 1.48
CA ILE A 96 2.77 -7.13 0.75
C ILE A 96 1.70 -7.85 1.55
N VAL A 97 0.60 -7.17 1.84
CA VAL A 97 -0.57 -7.76 2.50
C VAL A 97 -1.69 -7.85 1.50
N SER A 98 -2.29 -9.04 1.40
CA SER A 98 -3.38 -9.32 0.48
C SER A 98 -4.62 -9.78 1.24
N ARG A 99 -5.77 -9.51 0.64
CA ARG A 99 -7.10 -9.90 1.13
C ARG A 99 -7.96 -10.34 -0.05
N TYR A 100 -8.73 -11.42 0.13
CA TYR A 100 -9.72 -11.80 -0.88
C TYR A 100 -10.93 -10.87 -0.81
N ARG A 101 -11.47 -10.48 -1.97
CA ARG A 101 -12.67 -9.63 -2.01
C ARG A 101 -13.83 -10.28 -1.25
N GLY A 102 -14.42 -9.53 -0.32
CA GLY A 102 -15.56 -10.01 0.50
C GLY A 102 -15.19 -10.91 1.68
N GLN A 103 -13.92 -11.28 1.88
CA GLN A 103 -13.47 -11.95 3.09
C GLN A 103 -13.01 -10.93 4.13
N VAL A 104 -12.98 -11.29 5.42
CA VAL A 104 -12.47 -10.40 6.49
C VAL A 104 -10.96 -10.59 6.70
N TYR A 105 -10.42 -11.76 6.37
CA TYR A 105 -9.04 -12.12 6.68
C TYR A 105 -8.03 -11.60 5.66
N SER A 106 -6.96 -10.99 6.18
CA SER A 106 -5.79 -10.54 5.43
C SER A 106 -4.59 -11.45 5.72
N PHE A 107 -3.69 -11.60 4.75
CA PHE A 107 -2.52 -12.46 4.86
C PHE A 107 -1.31 -11.84 4.15
N ILE A 108 -0.11 -12.27 4.55
CA ILE A 108 1.13 -11.86 3.90
C ILE A 108 1.26 -12.57 2.55
N PHE A 109 1.47 -11.80 1.49
CA PHE A 109 1.74 -12.31 0.16
C PHE A 109 3.26 -12.32 -0.09
N GLY A 110 3.81 -13.50 -0.34
CA GLY A 110 5.26 -13.68 -0.41
C GLY A 110 5.92 -13.60 0.97
N GLU A 111 7.23 -13.38 0.98
CA GLU A 111 7.98 -13.24 2.23
C GLU A 111 8.34 -11.78 2.50
N PRO A 112 8.22 -11.30 3.75
CA PRO A 112 8.73 -9.98 4.12
C PRO A 112 10.25 -9.92 3.94
N THR A 113 10.75 -8.79 3.44
CA THR A 113 12.18 -8.60 3.14
C THR A 113 12.71 -7.36 3.82
N CYS A 114 13.81 -7.48 4.56
CA CYS A 114 14.54 -6.35 5.09
C CYS A 114 15.97 -6.35 4.55
N TYR A 115 16.50 -5.17 4.20
CA TYR A 115 17.88 -4.98 3.78
C TYR A 115 18.42 -3.65 4.32
N GLN A 116 19.73 -3.62 4.57
CA GLN A 116 20.41 -2.42 5.01
C GLN A 116 20.43 -1.39 3.87
N VAL A 117 20.16 -0.14 4.22
CA VAL A 117 20.11 0.97 3.28
C VAL A 117 20.89 2.17 3.79
N GLU A 118 21.44 2.93 2.85
CA GLU A 118 21.93 4.27 3.08
C GLU A 118 20.89 5.25 2.52
N CYS A 119 20.40 6.16 3.38
CA CYS A 119 19.44 7.18 2.97
C CYS A 119 20.15 8.52 2.80
N LYS A 120 20.00 9.13 1.63
CA LYS A 120 20.53 10.45 1.31
C LYS A 120 19.41 11.36 0.81
N ASP A 121 19.50 12.63 1.13
CA ASP A 121 18.62 13.66 0.57
C ASP A 121 19.15 14.01 -0.83
N GLU A 122 18.37 13.67 -1.86
CA GLU A 122 18.75 13.83 -3.26
C GLU A 122 17.74 14.70 -4.00
N GLU A 123 18.21 15.49 -4.96
CA GLU A 123 17.35 16.29 -5.85
C GLU A 123 16.79 15.37 -6.94
N VAL A 124 15.52 14.98 -6.83
CA VAL A 124 14.89 14.01 -7.75
C VAL A 124 14.63 14.60 -9.14
N ALA A 125 14.54 15.93 -9.22
CA ALA A 125 14.49 16.68 -10.46
C ALA A 125 15.02 18.09 -10.23
N PRO A 126 15.56 18.76 -11.26
CA PRO A 126 16.03 20.13 -11.13
C PRO A 126 14.90 21.05 -10.64
N ARG A 127 15.15 21.82 -9.57
CA ARG A 127 14.20 22.75 -8.92
C ARG A 127 13.06 22.07 -8.14
N LYS A 128 13.18 20.78 -7.80
CA LYS A 128 12.26 20.11 -6.88
C LYS A 128 12.85 20.02 -5.47
N PRO A 129 12.02 19.87 -4.43
CA PRO A 129 12.52 19.62 -3.09
C PRO A 129 13.41 18.36 -3.05
N LEU A 130 14.39 18.38 -2.16
CA LEU A 130 15.18 17.19 -1.84
C LEU A 130 14.24 16.11 -1.31
N GLU A 131 14.30 14.92 -1.89
CA GLU A 131 13.60 13.74 -1.35
C GLU A 131 14.63 12.81 -0.73
N LYS A 132 14.28 12.24 0.42
CA LYS A 132 15.09 11.20 1.06
C LYS A 132 14.97 9.91 0.25
N ILE A 133 16.04 9.55 -0.45
CA ILE A 133 16.17 8.32 -1.22
C ILE A 133 17.02 7.33 -0.42
N CYS A 134 16.47 6.15 -0.14
CA CYS A 134 17.18 5.06 0.53
C CYS A 134 17.58 4.01 -0.49
N ARG A 135 18.89 3.77 -0.65
CA ARG A 135 19.47 2.79 -1.57
C ARG A 135 20.08 1.64 -0.79
N LYS A 136 19.97 0.42 -1.33
CA LYS A 136 20.57 -0.78 -0.74
C LYS A 136 22.10 -0.65 -0.71
N ILE A 137 22.71 -0.98 0.44
CA ILE A 137 24.17 -1.10 0.62
C ILE A 137 24.62 -2.49 0.17
#